data_AF-A0A1H0H2L1-F1
#
_entry.id   AF-A0A1H0H2L1-F1
#
_cell.length_a   1.000
_cell.length_b   1.000
_cell.length_c   1.000
_cell.angle_alpha   90.00
_cell.angle_beta   90.00
_cell.angle_gamma   90.00
#
_symmetry.space_group_name_H-M   'P 1'
#
loop_
_entity.id
_entity.type
_entity.pdbx_description
1 polymer ?
#
loop_
_entity_poly.entity_id
_entity_poly.type
_entity_poly.pdbx_seq_one_letter_code
_entity_poly.pdbx_strand_id
1 'polypeptide(L)'
;MLANLLDYRPEKIDFVLTEAQKEMFKEILVVCNGAKTSKEAIKVFEEKFNCLFPEGELATRKYDEHEIQEIREEYCLKQENEVPKRKEELETTLERIKAMKKKAEEAYNSALLEIADLAARVKKGTTDFALPATETIRVALNGNFCFFAWVDGQMQLVKVTEIPDWDRNSLWSQEDWNRRAMKEVFGIEFPEVKKPADADDDEGDDDLPFGGDGDDDNPDD
;
A
#
# COMPACT_ATOMS: atom_id res chain seq x y z
N MET A 1 -14.30 -10.61 -43.04
CA MET A 1 -14.14 -9.59 -44.10
C MET A 1 -14.91 -8.35 -43.69
N LEU A 2 -14.46 -7.17 -44.11
CA LEU A 2 -15.17 -5.91 -43.89
C LEU A 2 -16.59 -6.04 -44.44
N ALA A 3 -17.61 -5.56 -43.72
CA ALA A 3 -19.01 -5.70 -44.13
C ALA A 3 -19.25 -5.11 -45.53
N ASN A 4 -18.58 -4.01 -45.85
CA ASN A 4 -18.66 -3.33 -47.14
C ASN A 4 -17.94 -4.06 -48.29
N LEU A 5 -17.11 -5.07 -47.98
CA LEU A 5 -16.37 -5.85 -48.98
C LEU A 5 -16.91 -7.27 -49.17
N LEU A 6 -17.96 -7.66 -48.45
CA LEU A 6 -18.44 -9.05 -48.43
C LEU A 6 -18.96 -9.52 -49.80
N ASP A 7 -19.60 -8.62 -50.55
CA ASP A 7 -20.19 -8.88 -51.87
C ASP A 7 -19.48 -8.11 -52.99
N TYR A 8 -18.32 -7.50 -52.69
CA TYR A 8 -17.59 -6.68 -53.64
C TYR A 8 -16.63 -7.51 -54.50
N ARG A 9 -16.70 -7.34 -55.82
CA ARG A 9 -15.71 -7.89 -56.77
C ARG A 9 -15.19 -6.76 -57.67
N PRO A 10 -13.86 -6.55 -57.74
CA PRO A 10 -13.26 -5.59 -58.66
C PRO A 10 -13.63 -5.87 -60.12
N GLU A 11 -13.83 -4.81 -60.91
CA GLU A 11 -14.04 -4.92 -62.36
C GLU A 11 -12.82 -5.51 -63.08
N LYS A 12 -11.62 -5.21 -62.58
CA LYS A 12 -10.35 -5.72 -63.08
C LYS A 12 -9.57 -6.35 -61.93
N ILE A 13 -9.18 -7.60 -62.11
CA ILE A 13 -8.40 -8.36 -61.14
C ILE A 13 -6.96 -8.43 -61.63
N ASP A 14 -6.06 -7.80 -60.90
CA ASP A 14 -4.62 -7.86 -61.15
C ASP A 14 -3.96 -8.89 -60.24
N PHE A 15 -3.52 -10.01 -60.80
CA PHE A 15 -2.83 -11.05 -60.04
C PHE A 15 -1.38 -10.67 -59.69
N VAL A 16 -0.92 -11.16 -58.55
CA VAL A 16 0.45 -10.93 -58.06
C VAL A 16 1.37 -12.02 -58.58
N LEU A 17 2.17 -11.68 -59.58
CA LEU A 17 3.30 -12.48 -60.07
C LEU A 17 4.61 -11.76 -59.72
N THR A 18 5.69 -12.51 -59.52
CA THR A 18 7.03 -11.91 -59.33
C THR A 18 7.52 -11.27 -60.63
N GLU A 19 8.39 -10.26 -60.54
CA GLU A 19 8.91 -9.56 -61.73
C GLU A 19 9.64 -10.53 -62.68
N ALA A 20 10.40 -11.49 -62.15
CA ALA A 20 11.04 -12.54 -62.93
C ALA A 20 10.03 -13.42 -63.69
N GLN A 21 8.89 -13.76 -63.08
CA GLN A 21 7.83 -14.51 -63.73
C GLN A 21 7.13 -13.68 -64.82
N LYS A 22 6.86 -12.40 -64.56
CA LYS A 22 6.26 -11.50 -65.56
C LYS A 22 7.15 -11.31 -66.78
N GLU A 23 8.46 -11.25 -66.58
CA GLU A 23 9.42 -11.14 -67.67
C GLU A 23 9.54 -12.45 -68.45
N MET A 24 9.68 -13.58 -67.74
CA MET A 24 9.79 -14.91 -68.35
C MET A 24 8.54 -15.31 -69.14
N PHE A 25 7.35 -14.93 -68.66
CA PHE A 25 6.06 -15.33 -69.23
C PHE A 25 5.30 -14.16 -69.88
N LYS A 26 5.99 -13.08 -70.23
CA LYS A 26 5.40 -11.84 -70.76
C LYS A 26 4.43 -12.06 -71.92
N GLU A 27 4.74 -13.00 -72.80
CA GLU A 27 3.94 -13.32 -73.99
C GLU A 27 2.67 -14.14 -73.69
N ILE A 28 2.62 -14.81 -72.53
CA ILE A 28 1.49 -15.66 -72.13
C ILE A 28 0.71 -15.12 -70.94
N LEU A 29 1.02 -13.91 -70.45
CA LEU A 29 0.29 -13.27 -69.35
C LEU A 29 -1.21 -13.14 -69.64
N VAL A 30 -1.56 -12.91 -70.92
CA VAL A 30 -2.95 -12.92 -71.38
C VAL A 30 -3.02 -13.70 -72.69
N VAL A 31 -3.77 -14.80 -72.68
CA VAL A 31 -3.98 -15.69 -73.84
C VAL A 31 -5.46 -15.76 -74.17
N CYS A 32 -5.78 -16.17 -75.41
CA CYS A 32 -7.16 -16.28 -75.89
C CYS A 32 -7.95 -14.95 -75.91
N ASN A 33 -7.30 -13.82 -76.27
CA ASN A 33 -7.90 -12.46 -76.33
C ASN A 33 -9.14 -12.29 -77.23
N GLY A 34 -9.60 -13.34 -77.93
CA GLY A 34 -10.80 -13.33 -78.77
C GLY A 34 -11.86 -14.38 -78.39
N ALA A 35 -11.66 -15.14 -77.31
CA ALA A 35 -12.65 -16.10 -76.82
C ALA A 35 -13.87 -15.36 -76.24
N LYS A 36 -15.08 -15.75 -76.64
CA LYS A 36 -16.32 -15.12 -76.16
C LYS A 36 -16.80 -15.74 -74.84
N THR A 37 -16.37 -16.97 -74.56
CA THR A 37 -16.75 -17.71 -73.36
C THR A 37 -15.56 -18.46 -72.78
N SER A 38 -15.61 -18.70 -71.46
CA SER A 38 -14.61 -19.51 -70.75
C SER A 38 -14.49 -20.92 -71.34
N LYS A 39 -15.61 -21.50 -71.80
CA LYS A 39 -15.64 -22.85 -72.40
C LYS A 39 -14.84 -22.94 -73.70
N GLU A 40 -14.86 -21.89 -74.53
CA GLU A 40 -14.07 -21.84 -75.76
C GLU A 40 -12.57 -21.82 -75.45
N ALA A 41 -12.16 -21.01 -74.47
CA ALA A 41 -10.76 -20.95 -74.04
C ALA A 41 -10.31 -22.30 -73.45
N ILE A 42 -11.11 -22.91 -72.56
CA ILE A 42 -10.78 -24.18 -71.91
C ILE A 42 -10.64 -25.32 -72.94
N LYS A 43 -11.52 -25.41 -73.95
CA LYS A 43 -11.40 -26.43 -75.01
C LYS A 43 -10.08 -26.37 -75.76
N VAL A 44 -9.55 -25.17 -76.02
CA VAL A 44 -8.24 -25.00 -76.66
C VAL A 44 -7.14 -25.63 -75.80
N PHE A 45 -7.21 -25.45 -74.47
CA PHE A 45 -6.28 -26.09 -73.54
C PHE A 45 -6.46 -27.61 -73.50
N GLU A 46 -7.68 -28.12 -73.46
CA GLU A 46 -7.96 -29.57 -73.46
C GLU A 46 -7.49 -30.29 -74.74
N GLU A 47 -7.68 -29.67 -75.92
CA GLU A 47 -7.38 -30.30 -77.21
C GLU A 47 -5.91 -30.18 -77.61
N LYS A 48 -5.22 -29.11 -77.21
CA LYS A 48 -3.86 -28.78 -77.66
C LYS A 48 -2.79 -28.98 -76.61
N PHE A 49 -3.16 -29.08 -75.33
CA PHE A 49 -2.21 -29.17 -74.22
C PHE A 49 -2.53 -30.36 -73.33
N ASN A 50 -1.49 -30.92 -72.70
CA ASN A 50 -1.65 -31.93 -71.66
C ASN A 50 -1.89 -31.24 -70.31
N CYS A 51 -3.13 -30.85 -70.04
CA CYS A 51 -3.51 -30.06 -68.86
C CYS A 51 -4.02 -30.92 -67.70
N LEU A 52 -3.78 -30.45 -66.47
CA LEU A 52 -4.44 -30.92 -65.25
C LEU A 52 -5.39 -29.83 -64.75
N PHE A 53 -6.52 -30.22 -64.18
CA PHE A 53 -7.51 -29.30 -63.61
C PHE A 53 -7.44 -29.34 -62.09
N PRO A 54 -6.73 -28.39 -61.44
CA PRO A 54 -6.64 -28.35 -59.98
C PRO A 54 -7.99 -27.95 -59.36
N GLU A 55 -8.28 -28.50 -58.19
CA GLU A 55 -9.48 -28.17 -57.41
C GLU A 55 -9.15 -27.13 -56.33
N GLY A 56 -9.77 -25.94 -56.43
CA GLY A 56 -9.73 -24.94 -55.36
C GLY A 56 -8.41 -24.16 -55.21
N GLU A 57 -7.61 -24.06 -56.28
CA GLU A 57 -6.36 -23.30 -56.26
C GLU A 57 -6.59 -21.82 -55.90
N LEU A 58 -5.73 -21.27 -55.04
CA LEU A 58 -5.82 -19.91 -54.55
C LEU A 58 -4.71 -19.05 -55.15
N ALA A 59 -5.10 -17.94 -55.79
CA ALA A 59 -4.17 -16.96 -56.33
C ALA A 59 -4.26 -15.63 -55.57
N THR A 60 -3.13 -14.99 -55.35
CA THR A 60 -3.06 -13.65 -54.74
C THR A 60 -3.33 -12.59 -55.80
N ARG A 61 -4.23 -11.65 -55.50
CA ARG A 61 -4.49 -10.47 -56.33
C ARG A 61 -4.18 -9.19 -55.57
N LYS A 62 -4.00 -8.10 -56.31
CA LYS A 62 -3.98 -6.75 -55.75
C LYS A 62 -5.40 -6.32 -55.38
N TYR A 63 -5.48 -5.50 -54.33
CA TYR A 63 -6.69 -4.75 -54.03
C TYR A 63 -6.85 -3.63 -55.05
N ASP A 64 -8.11 -3.32 -55.38
CA ASP A 64 -8.41 -2.13 -56.14
C ASP A 64 -8.53 -0.88 -55.24
N GLU A 65 -8.79 0.27 -55.86
CA GLU A 65 -8.84 1.54 -55.15
C GLU A 65 -9.97 1.60 -54.12
N HIS A 66 -11.13 1.00 -54.41
CA HIS A 66 -12.27 0.95 -53.50
C HIS A 66 -11.96 0.06 -52.28
N GLU A 67 -11.40 -1.12 -52.48
CA GLU A 67 -10.99 -2.00 -51.38
C GLU A 67 -9.92 -1.35 -50.50
N ILE A 68 -8.94 -0.68 -51.11
CA ILE A 68 -7.92 0.06 -50.38
C ILE A 68 -8.58 1.17 -49.56
N GLN A 69 -9.53 1.91 -50.12
CA GLN A 69 -10.23 2.99 -49.42
C GLN A 69 -11.04 2.47 -48.23
N GLU A 70 -11.86 1.44 -48.43
CA GLU A 70 -12.68 0.84 -47.35
C GLU A 70 -11.81 0.29 -46.21
N ILE A 71 -10.70 -0.39 -46.55
CA ILE A 71 -9.73 -0.87 -45.55
C ILE A 71 -9.11 0.32 -44.80
N ARG A 72 -8.82 1.41 -45.49
CA ARG A 72 -8.27 2.64 -44.87
C ARG A 72 -9.22 3.28 -43.91
N GLU A 73 -10.46 3.46 -44.31
CA GLU A 73 -11.50 4.05 -43.48
C GLU A 73 -11.71 3.22 -42.21
N GLU A 74 -11.76 1.90 -42.32
CA GLU A 74 -11.89 1.02 -41.17
C GLU A 74 -10.70 1.17 -40.19
N TYR A 75 -9.46 1.04 -40.68
CA TYR A 75 -8.32 1.09 -39.75
C TYR A 75 -8.15 2.49 -39.15
N CYS A 76 -8.49 3.55 -39.87
CA CYS A 76 -8.52 4.92 -39.33
C CYS A 76 -9.56 5.03 -38.21
N LEU A 77 -10.79 4.52 -38.44
CA LEU A 77 -11.85 4.55 -37.44
C LEU A 77 -11.46 3.78 -36.18
N LYS A 78 -10.81 2.61 -36.33
CA LYS A 78 -10.28 1.85 -35.19
C LYS A 78 -9.16 2.58 -34.47
N GLN A 79 -8.27 3.23 -35.21
CA GLN A 79 -7.17 4.00 -34.65
C GLN A 79 -7.66 5.22 -33.87
N GLU A 80 -8.73 5.88 -34.33
CA GLU A 80 -9.30 7.05 -33.67
C GLU A 80 -10.18 6.69 -32.46
N ASN A 81 -10.97 5.61 -32.56
CA ASN A 81 -11.98 5.31 -31.55
C ASN A 81 -11.62 4.14 -30.65
N GLU A 82 -11.13 3.03 -31.21
CA GLU A 82 -10.87 1.83 -30.43
C GLU A 82 -9.53 1.92 -29.70
N VAL A 83 -8.47 2.36 -30.38
CA VAL A 83 -7.13 2.40 -29.77
C VAL A 83 -7.09 3.28 -28.52
N PRO A 84 -7.61 4.53 -28.51
CA PRO A 84 -7.58 5.36 -27.32
C PRO A 84 -8.43 4.77 -26.19
N LYS A 85 -9.63 4.27 -26.50
CA LYS A 85 -10.51 3.62 -25.53
C LYS A 85 -9.84 2.41 -24.87
N ARG A 86 -9.20 1.55 -25.66
CA ARG A 86 -8.47 0.37 -25.15
C ARG A 86 -7.28 0.78 -24.29
N LYS A 87 -6.60 1.88 -24.65
CA LYS A 87 -5.49 2.42 -23.87
C LYS A 87 -5.96 2.95 -22.51
N GLU A 88 -7.06 3.69 -22.48
CA GLU A 88 -7.66 4.21 -21.24
C GLU A 88 -8.15 3.06 -20.33
N GLU A 89 -8.80 2.04 -20.90
CA GLU A 89 -9.21 0.83 -20.16
C GLU A 89 -8.01 0.11 -19.53
N LEU A 90 -6.89 0.03 -20.27
CA LEU A 90 -5.64 -0.56 -19.79
C LEU A 90 -5.05 0.26 -18.63
N GLU A 91 -4.94 1.57 -18.78
CA GLU A 91 -4.40 2.47 -17.76
C GLU A 91 -5.25 2.42 -16.47
N THR A 92 -6.57 2.52 -16.60
CA THR A 92 -7.52 2.39 -15.48
C THR A 92 -7.36 1.05 -14.76
N THR A 93 -7.20 -0.03 -15.52
CA THR A 93 -7.03 -1.37 -14.95
C THR A 93 -5.70 -1.49 -14.20
N LEU A 94 -4.62 -0.93 -14.74
CA LEU A 94 -3.30 -0.91 -14.09
C LEU A 94 -3.32 -0.11 -12.79
N GLU A 95 -3.99 1.03 -12.76
CA GLU A 95 -4.17 1.81 -11.53
C GLU A 95 -4.92 1.01 -10.45
N ARG A 96 -6.00 0.33 -10.83
CA ARG A 96 -6.74 -0.54 -9.91
C ARG A 96 -5.86 -1.67 -9.37
N ILE A 97 -5.05 -2.30 -10.22
CA ILE A 97 -4.10 -3.35 -9.80
C ILE A 97 -3.07 -2.80 -8.82
N LYS A 98 -2.50 -1.62 -9.10
CA LYS A 98 -1.53 -0.97 -8.20
C LYS A 98 -2.17 -0.66 -6.84
N ALA A 99 -3.40 -0.17 -6.81
CA ALA A 99 -4.13 0.11 -5.58
C ALA A 99 -4.40 -1.18 -4.78
N MET A 100 -4.85 -2.25 -5.45
CA MET A 100 -5.07 -3.56 -4.81
C MET A 100 -3.76 -4.14 -4.26
N LYS A 101 -2.66 -4.04 -5.02
CA LYS A 101 -1.33 -4.47 -4.57
C LYS A 101 -0.90 -3.71 -3.32
N LYS A 102 -0.96 -2.37 -3.35
CA LYS A 102 -0.60 -1.52 -2.21
C LYS A 102 -1.42 -1.87 -0.96
N LYS A 103 -2.73 -2.06 -1.11
CA LYS A 103 -3.61 -2.46 0.00
C LYS A 103 -3.24 -3.82 0.59
N ALA A 104 -2.88 -4.79 -0.26
CA ALA A 104 -2.45 -6.11 0.19
C ALA A 104 -1.10 -6.05 0.92
N GLU A 105 -0.15 -5.26 0.43
CA GLU A 105 1.15 -5.02 1.07
C GLU A 105 0.99 -4.33 2.44
N GLU A 106 0.13 -3.31 2.53
CA GLU A 106 -0.18 -2.63 3.79
C GLU A 106 -0.81 -3.59 4.82
N ALA A 107 -1.76 -4.42 4.41
CA ALA A 107 -2.38 -5.41 5.28
C ALA A 107 -1.37 -6.46 5.78
N TYR A 108 -0.49 -6.93 4.90
CA TYR A 108 0.59 -7.87 5.27
C TYR A 108 1.57 -7.25 6.27
N ASN A 109 2.00 -6.00 6.03
CA ASN A 109 2.90 -5.30 6.94
C ASN A 109 2.25 -5.01 8.29
N SER A 110 0.95 -4.71 8.33
CA SER A 110 0.19 -4.56 9.59
C SER A 110 0.24 -5.86 10.40
N ALA A 111 -0.03 -7.01 9.76
CA ALA A 111 0.03 -8.30 10.44
C ALA A 111 1.44 -8.62 10.97
N LEU A 112 2.49 -8.29 10.22
CA LEU A 112 3.87 -8.45 10.71
C LEU A 112 4.17 -7.58 11.94
N LEU A 113 3.69 -6.34 11.96
CA LEU A 113 3.86 -5.45 13.11
C LEU A 113 3.12 -5.96 14.34
N GLU A 114 1.88 -6.45 14.17
CA GLU A 114 1.11 -7.08 15.25
C GLU A 114 1.83 -8.30 15.83
N ILE A 115 2.38 -9.16 14.96
CA ILE A 115 3.17 -10.32 15.39
C ILE A 115 4.42 -9.87 16.14
N ALA A 116 5.10 -8.82 15.68
CA ALA A 116 6.27 -8.27 16.37
C ALA A 116 5.92 -7.70 17.75
N ASP A 117 4.79 -7.02 17.90
CA ASP A 117 4.30 -6.53 19.20
C ASP A 117 3.97 -7.71 20.13
N LEU A 118 3.26 -8.73 19.64
CA LEU A 118 2.99 -9.94 20.42
C LEU A 118 4.29 -10.65 20.85
N ALA A 119 5.26 -10.79 19.95
CA ALA A 119 6.56 -11.37 20.29
C ALA A 119 7.32 -10.51 21.33
N ALA A 120 7.20 -9.19 21.25
CA ALA A 120 7.77 -8.27 22.25
C ALA A 120 7.07 -8.43 23.61
N ARG A 121 5.74 -8.59 23.65
CA ARG A 121 4.98 -8.88 24.88
C ARG A 121 5.41 -10.21 25.50
N VAL A 122 5.56 -11.27 24.69
CA VAL A 122 6.07 -12.57 25.16
C VAL A 122 7.48 -12.43 25.73
N LYS A 123 8.37 -11.65 25.08
CA LYS A 123 9.73 -11.38 25.60
C LYS A 123 9.73 -10.56 26.89
N LYS A 124 8.86 -9.56 27.01
CA LYS A 124 8.71 -8.77 28.25
C LYS A 124 8.18 -9.65 29.39
N GLY A 125 7.29 -10.60 29.09
CA GLY A 125 6.78 -11.56 30.06
C GLY A 125 5.94 -10.94 31.17
N THR A 126 5.55 -9.68 31.05
CA THR A 126 4.77 -8.93 32.04
C THR A 126 3.44 -8.49 31.44
N THR A 127 2.38 -8.60 32.24
CA THR A 127 1.03 -8.14 31.90
C THR A 127 0.48 -7.33 33.05
N ASP A 128 -0.20 -6.24 32.76
CA ASP A 128 -0.84 -5.43 33.79
C ASP A 128 -1.96 -6.22 34.48
N PHE A 129 -1.91 -6.31 35.81
CA PHE A 129 -2.94 -6.93 36.62
C PHE A 129 -3.73 -5.83 37.33
N ALA A 130 -5.03 -5.73 37.00
CA ALA A 130 -5.91 -4.76 37.63
C ALA A 130 -6.25 -5.21 39.05
N LEU A 131 -5.76 -4.46 40.04
CA LEU A 131 -5.99 -4.78 41.44
C LEU A 131 -7.40 -4.34 41.88
N PRO A 132 -8.16 -5.20 42.60
CA PRO A 132 -9.49 -4.85 43.10
C PRO A 132 -9.39 -3.76 44.17
N ALA A 133 -10.10 -2.64 43.96
CA ALA A 133 -10.06 -1.48 44.84
C ALA A 133 -10.54 -1.75 46.27
N THR A 134 -11.38 -2.77 46.47
CA THR A 134 -11.91 -3.17 47.78
C THR A 134 -10.92 -3.98 48.62
N GLU A 135 -9.92 -4.60 47.99
CA GLU A 135 -8.96 -5.49 48.64
C GLU A 135 -7.51 -5.01 48.47
N THR A 136 -7.34 -3.76 48.01
CA THR A 136 -6.06 -3.08 47.88
C THR A 136 -5.91 -2.05 48.98
N ILE A 137 -4.85 -2.17 49.78
CA ILE A 137 -4.51 -1.23 50.84
C ILE A 137 -3.28 -0.44 50.42
N ARG A 138 -3.35 0.88 50.53
CA ARG A 138 -2.22 1.78 50.35
C ARG A 138 -1.67 2.16 51.72
N VAL A 139 -0.40 1.84 51.96
CA VAL A 139 0.30 2.16 53.21
C VAL A 139 1.49 3.05 52.87
N ALA A 140 1.60 4.19 53.55
CA ALA A 140 2.80 5.03 53.49
C ALA A 140 3.85 4.46 54.44
N LEU A 141 5.03 4.11 53.90
CA LEU A 141 6.11 3.47 54.65
C LEU A 141 7.46 3.80 54.02
N ASN A 142 8.42 4.27 54.83
CA ASN A 142 9.80 4.57 54.42
C ASN A 142 9.87 5.51 53.20
N GLY A 143 9.12 6.60 53.21
CA GLY A 143 9.06 7.56 52.09
C GLY A 143 8.42 7.03 50.80
N ASN A 144 7.76 5.86 50.83
CA ASN A 144 7.10 5.25 49.68
C ASN A 144 5.64 4.87 50.00
N PHE A 145 4.76 4.97 49.01
CA PHE A 145 3.46 4.31 48.98
C PHE A 145 3.61 2.85 48.57
N CYS A 146 3.42 1.96 49.54
CA CYS A 146 3.33 0.52 49.34
C CYS A 146 1.86 0.14 49.13
N PHE A 147 1.54 -0.42 47.96
CA PHE A 147 0.23 -0.98 47.65
C PHE A 147 0.26 -2.48 47.92
N PHE A 148 -0.45 -2.89 48.96
CA PHE A 148 -0.71 -4.30 49.25
C PHE A 148 -2.05 -4.68 48.64
N ALA A 149 -2.13 -5.84 47.99
CA ALA A 149 -3.40 -6.38 47.56
C ALA A 149 -3.51 -7.85 47.97
N TRP A 150 -4.73 -8.27 48.28
CA TRP A 150 -5.03 -9.67 48.51
C TRP A 150 -5.05 -10.41 47.18
N VAL A 151 -4.05 -11.25 46.92
CA VAL A 151 -3.95 -12.04 45.69
C VAL A 151 -3.56 -13.47 46.09
N ASP A 152 -4.32 -14.46 45.58
CA ASP A 152 -4.10 -15.89 45.81
C ASP A 152 -4.03 -16.31 47.30
N GLY A 153 -4.88 -15.72 48.14
CA GLY A 153 -5.02 -16.13 49.54
C GLY A 153 -3.96 -15.55 50.48
N GLN A 154 -3.14 -14.60 50.02
CA GLN A 154 -2.16 -13.87 50.83
C GLN A 154 -2.16 -12.38 50.47
N MET A 155 -1.87 -11.52 51.46
CA MET A 155 -1.57 -10.10 51.18
C MET A 155 -0.17 -9.99 50.58
N GLN A 156 -0.08 -9.51 49.35
CA GLN A 156 1.18 -9.33 48.63
C GLN A 156 1.45 -7.85 48.36
N LEU A 157 2.71 -7.44 48.39
CA LEU A 157 3.13 -6.11 47.97
C LEU A 157 3.18 -6.07 46.44
N VAL A 158 2.29 -5.28 45.82
CA VAL A 158 2.10 -5.30 44.36
C VAL A 158 2.70 -4.07 43.67
N LYS A 159 2.78 -2.94 44.36
CA LYS A 159 3.37 -1.72 43.80
C LYS A 159 4.02 -0.87 44.89
N VAL A 160 5.17 -0.28 44.58
CA VAL A 160 5.83 0.72 45.42
C VAL A 160 5.97 2.00 44.59
N THR A 161 5.62 3.14 45.16
CA THR A 161 5.74 4.44 44.50
C THR A 161 6.28 5.46 45.49
N GLU A 162 7.26 6.26 45.11
CA GLU A 162 7.83 7.27 46.00
C GLU A 162 6.79 8.33 46.37
N ILE A 163 6.81 8.76 47.64
CA ILE A 163 5.92 9.82 48.13
C ILE A 163 6.47 11.15 47.62
N PRO A 164 5.71 11.94 46.85
CA PRO A 164 6.14 13.27 46.43
C PRO A 164 6.40 14.19 47.63
N ASP A 165 7.44 15.02 47.56
CA ASP A 165 7.92 15.82 48.69
C ASP A 165 6.88 16.80 49.27
N TRP A 166 5.90 17.23 48.47
CA TRP A 166 4.81 18.12 48.91
C TRP A 166 3.76 17.44 49.80
N ASP A 167 3.67 16.10 49.83
CA ASP A 167 2.72 15.32 50.65
C ASP A 167 3.41 14.64 51.85
N ARG A 168 4.73 14.76 51.92
CA ARG A 168 5.60 14.05 52.87
C ARG A 168 5.40 14.48 54.33
N ASN A 169 5.08 15.76 54.57
CA ASN A 169 4.92 16.30 55.93
C ASN A 169 3.55 15.91 56.54
N SER A 170 2.50 15.80 55.72
CA SER A 170 1.15 15.39 56.15
C SER A 170 1.07 13.90 56.51
N LEU A 171 1.81 13.07 55.78
CA LEU A 171 1.81 11.61 55.94
C LEU A 171 2.83 11.10 56.96
N TRP A 172 3.66 11.98 57.53
CA TRP A 172 4.70 11.63 58.51
C TRP A 172 4.15 10.97 59.78
N SER A 173 3.06 11.51 60.34
CA SER A 173 2.40 10.96 61.53
C SER A 173 1.79 9.57 61.25
N GLN A 174 1.31 9.36 60.02
CA GLN A 174 0.80 8.06 59.57
C GLN A 174 1.96 7.08 59.31
N GLU A 175 3.09 7.53 58.77
CA GLU A 175 4.29 6.71 58.57
C GLU A 175 4.85 6.19 59.89
N ASP A 176 4.90 7.03 60.94
CA ASP A 176 5.40 6.65 62.26
C ASP A 176 4.46 5.67 62.98
N TRP A 177 3.14 5.82 62.80
CA TRP A 177 2.14 4.85 63.26
C TRP A 177 2.21 3.53 62.47
N ASN A 178 2.34 3.59 61.14
CA ASN A 178 2.48 2.43 60.26
C ASN A 178 3.78 1.67 60.53
N ARG A 179 4.89 2.36 60.85
CA ARG A 179 6.17 1.75 61.23
C ARG A 179 6.06 0.97 62.54
N ARG A 180 5.37 1.54 63.53
CA ARG A 180 5.07 0.85 64.80
C ARG A 180 4.15 -0.35 64.58
N ALA A 181 3.11 -0.19 63.76
CA ALA A 181 2.19 -1.27 63.41
C ALA A 181 2.86 -2.41 62.62
N MET A 182 3.78 -2.11 61.71
CA MET A 182 4.55 -3.12 60.97
C MET A 182 5.55 -3.87 61.86
N LYS A 183 6.12 -3.19 62.87
CA LYS A 183 6.95 -3.81 63.89
C LYS A 183 6.16 -4.72 64.84
N GLU A 184 4.95 -4.31 65.22
CA GLU A 184 4.09 -5.02 66.17
C GLU A 184 3.33 -6.19 65.54
N VAL A 185 2.81 -6.02 64.32
CA VAL A 185 1.95 -7.01 63.64
C VAL A 185 2.75 -7.98 62.77
N PHE A 186 3.79 -7.50 62.10
CA PHE A 186 4.56 -8.29 61.14
C PHE A 186 6.00 -8.58 61.57
N GLY A 187 6.49 -7.95 62.66
CA GLY A 187 7.84 -8.18 63.19
C GLY A 187 8.97 -7.66 62.29
N ILE A 188 8.67 -6.78 61.33
CA ILE A 188 9.63 -6.27 60.34
C ILE A 188 10.05 -4.85 60.74
N GLU A 189 11.34 -4.67 61.04
CA GLU A 189 11.92 -3.35 61.31
C GLU A 189 12.31 -2.67 60.00
N PHE A 190 11.74 -1.50 59.74
CA PHE A 190 12.14 -0.63 58.63
C PHE A 190 13.04 0.50 59.14
N PRO A 191 14.13 0.83 58.41
CA PRO A 191 15.05 1.89 58.81
C PRO A 191 14.38 3.26 58.84
N GLU A 192 14.83 4.12 59.76
CA GLU A 192 14.25 5.46 59.95
C GLU A 192 14.56 6.37 58.76
N VAL A 193 13.52 6.83 58.05
CA VAL A 193 13.62 8.04 57.22
C VAL A 193 13.77 9.22 58.17
N LYS A 194 14.63 10.19 57.83
CA LYS A 194 14.76 11.46 58.57
C LYS A 194 13.58 12.38 58.25
N LYS A 195 13.07 13.05 59.30
CA LYS A 195 12.01 14.07 59.20
C LYS A 195 12.40 15.09 58.13
N PRO A 196 11.55 15.42 57.13
CA PRO A 196 11.77 16.62 56.34
C PRO A 196 11.79 17.79 57.33
N ALA A 197 12.87 18.57 57.34
CA ALA A 197 12.96 19.74 58.19
C ALA A 197 11.77 20.65 57.87
N ASP A 198 11.01 21.04 58.91
CA ASP A 198 10.01 22.09 58.78
C ASP A 198 10.76 23.35 58.35
N ALA A 199 10.57 23.76 57.09
CA ALA A 199 10.87 25.13 56.69
C ALA A 199 9.77 25.99 57.31
N ASP A 200 10.08 26.57 58.47
CA ASP A 200 9.78 27.96 58.83
C ASP A 200 10.08 28.15 60.32
N ASP A 201 11.21 28.81 60.62
CA ASP A 201 11.29 29.76 61.73
C ASP A 201 12.18 30.93 61.26
N ASP A 202 11.52 32.07 61.18
CA ASP A 202 11.98 33.42 60.89
C ASP A 202 12.84 33.93 62.06
N GLU A 203 14.09 34.32 61.82
CA GLU A 203 14.81 35.28 62.67
C GLU A 203 15.69 36.14 61.76
N GLY A 204 15.27 37.40 61.61
CA GLY A 204 15.90 38.38 60.75
C GLY A 204 17.26 38.86 61.23
N ASP A 205 18.01 39.45 60.31
CA ASP A 205 18.84 40.60 60.62
C ASP A 205 18.89 41.54 59.40
N ASP A 206 18.61 42.81 59.69
CA ASP A 206 18.64 43.94 58.79
C ASP A 206 20.05 44.15 58.20
N ASP A 207 20.18 44.32 56.89
CA ASP A 207 21.15 45.29 56.36
C ASP A 207 20.82 45.68 54.91
N LEU A 208 20.02 46.73 54.76
CA LEU A 208 20.09 47.61 53.58
C LEU A 208 21.01 48.78 53.92
N PRO A 209 22.06 49.02 53.13
CA PRO A 209 22.28 50.41 52.73
C PRO A 209 22.79 50.57 51.30
N PHE A 210 21.94 51.20 50.48
CA PHE A 210 22.28 52.22 49.48
C PHE A 210 23.39 51.95 48.44
N GLY A 211 22.99 52.00 47.17
CA GLY A 211 23.75 52.78 46.19
C GLY A 211 23.74 52.27 44.75
N GLY A 212 23.06 53.00 43.88
CA GLY A 212 23.59 53.27 42.54
C GLY A 212 22.74 52.79 41.37
N ASP A 213 21.85 53.67 40.95
CA ASP A 213 21.45 54.00 39.56
C ASP A 213 22.12 53.24 38.40
N GLY A 214 21.30 52.90 37.42
CA GLY A 214 21.77 52.52 36.09
C GLY A 214 20.63 52.09 35.18
N ASP A 215 19.90 53.09 34.66
CA ASP A 215 19.01 52.99 33.51
C ASP A 215 19.60 52.13 32.37
N ASP A 216 18.77 51.34 31.68
CA ASP A 216 18.23 51.76 30.40
C ASP A 216 17.41 50.63 29.74
N ASP A 217 16.18 51.00 29.40
CA ASP A 217 15.35 50.40 28.38
C ASP A 217 16.13 50.29 27.05
N ASN A 218 16.01 49.16 26.35
CA ASN A 218 15.24 49.08 25.10
C ASN A 218 15.27 47.65 24.51
N PRO A 219 14.13 47.08 24.10
CA PRO A 219 14.06 46.09 23.04
C PRO A 219 13.83 46.79 21.69
N ASP A 220 14.57 46.41 20.64
CA ASP A 220 14.13 46.34 19.24
C ASP A 220 15.36 46.26 18.30
N ASP A 221 15.54 45.10 17.64
CA ASP A 221 15.48 44.90 16.18
C ASP A 221 15.59 43.39 15.83
#